data_AF-A0A6B9GIB9-F1
#
_entry.id   AF-A0A6B9GIB9-F1
#
_cell.length_a   1.000
_cell.length_b   1.000
_cell.length_c   1.000
_cell.angle_alpha   90.00
_cell.angle_beta   90.00
_cell.angle_gamma   90.00
#
_symmetry.space_group_name_H-M   'P 1'
#
loop_
_entity.id
_entity.type
_entity.pdbx_description
1 polymer ?
#
loop_
_entity_poly.entity_id
_entity_poly.type
_entity_poly.pdbx_seq_one_letter_code
_entity_poly.pdbx_strand_id
1 'polypeptide(L)'
;MQWNELEKYFSAARLGRYCNARAGDQVRAASDYASNLLLAEAMLPVLNTVEIALRNGVHSRLTFLYKRPDWWAEWDENIAFKWQNREIASAIAKLNRRHEPRTPDKVIAELTFGFWCSLFNAQLQDLLWKDLRLVFARCPKPLRQRHNVSAALNQIRDLRNRIFHHEPLLWLQPPLPDHHSNGLMVISWIDPCLAQWLKDLDRLPMVWNTWQAS
;
A
#
# COMPACT_ATOMS: atom_id res chain seq x y z
N MET A 1 -28.43 11.91 0.85
CA MET A 1 -28.36 12.61 2.15
C MET A 1 -28.12 14.08 1.87
N GLN A 2 -28.76 15.02 2.57
CA GLN A 2 -28.55 16.46 2.35
C GLN A 2 -27.17 16.88 2.90
N TRP A 3 -26.58 17.95 2.35
CA TRP A 3 -25.23 18.41 2.71
C TRP A 3 -25.04 18.67 4.20
N ASN A 4 -25.98 19.38 4.82
CA ASN A 4 -25.93 19.72 6.25
C ASN A 4 -25.90 18.45 7.14
N GLU A 5 -26.61 17.40 6.74
CA GLU A 5 -26.58 16.12 7.45
C GLU A 5 -25.25 15.39 7.24
N LEU A 6 -24.65 15.45 6.05
CA LEU A 6 -23.30 14.92 5.84
C LEU A 6 -22.27 15.67 6.68
N GLU A 7 -22.34 17.00 6.72
CA GLU A 7 -21.35 17.84 7.42
C GLU A 7 -21.36 17.58 8.93
N LYS A 8 -22.55 17.36 9.49
CA LYS A 8 -22.74 16.96 10.89
C LYS A 8 -21.95 15.70 11.26
N TYR A 9 -21.91 14.68 10.39
CA TYR A 9 -21.26 13.39 10.70
C TYR A 9 -19.83 13.28 10.18
N PHE A 10 -19.48 13.97 9.10
CA PHE A 10 -18.17 13.84 8.43
C PHE A 10 -17.25 15.04 8.65
N SER A 11 -17.72 16.10 9.31
CA SER A 11 -17.07 17.39 9.57
C SER A 11 -16.94 18.33 8.37
N ALA A 12 -17.09 19.63 8.66
CA ALA A 12 -16.86 20.73 7.71
C ALA A 12 -15.48 20.67 7.05
N ALA A 13 -14.44 20.35 7.81
CA ALA A 13 -13.06 20.29 7.29
C ALA A 13 -12.88 19.17 6.24
N ARG A 14 -13.60 18.05 6.37
CA ARG A 14 -13.52 16.96 5.39
C ARG A 14 -14.34 17.28 4.15
N LEU A 15 -15.60 17.69 4.33
CA LEU A 15 -16.50 17.96 3.20
C LEU A 15 -16.17 19.26 2.47
N GLY A 16 -15.67 20.28 3.17
CA GLY A 16 -15.29 21.56 2.59
C GLY A 16 -14.29 21.45 1.44
N ARG A 17 -13.42 20.42 1.46
CA ARG A 17 -12.51 20.12 0.33
C ARG A 17 -13.26 19.81 -0.97
N TYR A 18 -14.38 19.09 -0.88
CA TYR A 18 -15.21 18.76 -2.03
C TYR A 18 -16.05 19.96 -2.48
N CYS A 19 -16.59 20.72 -1.53
CA CYS A 19 -17.33 21.95 -1.81
C CYS A 19 -16.45 22.97 -2.54
N ASN A 20 -15.22 23.18 -2.05
CA ASN A 20 -14.25 24.09 -2.66
C ASN A 20 -13.87 23.63 -4.08
N ALA A 21 -13.66 22.33 -4.29
CA ALA A 21 -13.36 21.77 -5.61
C ALA A 21 -14.51 21.94 -6.62
N ARG A 22 -15.75 22.13 -6.16
CA ARG A 22 -16.95 22.37 -6.98
C ARG A 22 -17.49 23.80 -6.87
N ALA A 23 -16.64 24.76 -6.49
CA ALA A 23 -17.00 26.18 -6.42
C ALA A 23 -18.26 26.48 -5.58
N GLY A 24 -18.49 25.71 -4.51
CA GLY A 24 -19.63 25.88 -3.60
C GLY A 24 -20.85 25.00 -3.90
N ASP A 25 -20.83 24.20 -4.97
CA ASP A 25 -21.94 23.29 -5.29
C ASP A 25 -21.97 22.08 -4.34
N GLN A 26 -22.79 22.20 -3.30
CA GLN A 26 -22.97 21.19 -2.26
C GLN A 26 -23.57 19.88 -2.77
N VAL A 27 -24.40 19.91 -3.81
CA VAL A 27 -25.04 18.69 -4.35
C VAL A 27 -23.98 17.85 -5.06
N ARG A 28 -23.19 18.49 -5.93
CA ARG A 28 -22.07 17.81 -6.60
C ARG A 28 -20.98 17.39 -5.64
N ALA A 29 -20.65 18.23 -4.66
CA ALA A 29 -19.66 17.89 -3.64
C ALA A 29 -20.07 16.67 -2.79
N ALA A 30 -21.36 16.54 -2.44
CA ALA A 30 -21.87 15.35 -1.76
C ALA A 30 -21.76 14.09 -2.65
N SER A 31 -22.07 14.22 -3.95
CA SER A 31 -21.93 13.14 -4.93
C SER A 31 -20.47 12.71 -5.09
N ASP A 32 -19.54 13.65 -5.15
CA ASP A 32 -18.11 13.39 -5.23
C ASP A 32 -17.58 12.71 -3.97
N TYR A 33 -18.08 13.08 -2.78
CA TYR A 33 -17.71 12.41 -1.54
C TYR A 33 -18.13 10.93 -1.57
N ALA A 34 -19.35 10.63 -2.01
CA ALA A 34 -19.81 9.26 -2.19
C ALA A 34 -18.97 8.50 -3.24
N SER A 35 -18.67 9.17 -4.37
CA SER A 35 -17.81 8.61 -5.42
C SER A 35 -16.40 8.32 -4.91
N ASN A 36 -15.85 9.16 -4.02
CA ASN A 36 -14.56 8.94 -3.38
C ASN A 36 -14.53 7.63 -2.58
N LEU A 37 -15.61 7.33 -1.86
CA LEU A 37 -15.74 6.07 -1.11
C LEU A 37 -15.76 4.87 -2.06
N LEU A 38 -16.51 4.94 -3.16
CA LEU A 38 -16.57 3.86 -4.15
C LEU A 38 -15.22 3.66 -4.85
N LEU A 39 -14.49 4.73 -5.14
CA LEU A 39 -13.13 4.65 -5.68
C LEU A 39 -12.14 4.03 -4.68
N ALA A 40 -12.24 4.42 -3.41
CA ALA A 40 -11.44 3.84 -2.33
C ALA A 40 -11.70 2.33 -2.18
N GLU A 41 -12.96 1.90 -2.22
CA GLU A 41 -13.35 0.49 -2.23
C GLU A 41 -12.75 -0.24 -3.44
N ALA A 42 -12.89 0.33 -4.64
CA ALA A 42 -12.43 -0.28 -5.89
C ALA A 42 -10.89 -0.46 -5.96
N MET A 43 -10.12 0.28 -5.16
CA MET A 43 -8.67 0.13 -5.05
C MET A 43 -8.23 -1.04 -4.16
N LEU A 44 -9.09 -1.53 -3.27
CA LEU A 44 -8.72 -2.54 -2.27
C LEU A 44 -8.18 -3.85 -2.87
N PRO A 45 -8.74 -4.42 -3.96
CA PRO A 45 -8.20 -5.65 -4.55
C PRO A 45 -6.71 -5.53 -4.92
N VAL A 46 -6.33 -4.41 -5.56
CA VAL A 46 -4.94 -4.16 -5.99
C VAL A 46 -4.02 -3.94 -4.79
N LEU A 47 -4.44 -3.11 -3.84
CA LEU A 47 -3.63 -2.80 -2.65
C LEU A 47 -3.38 -4.04 -1.79
N ASN A 48 -4.42 -4.83 -1.52
CA ASN A 48 -4.31 -6.06 -0.75
C ASN A 48 -3.38 -7.07 -1.44
N THR A 49 -3.51 -7.20 -2.77
CA THR A 49 -2.69 -8.11 -3.56
C THR A 49 -1.22 -7.71 -3.52
N VAL A 50 -0.89 -6.43 -3.75
CA VAL A 50 0.50 -5.94 -3.63
C VAL A 50 1.04 -6.17 -2.23
N GLU A 51 0.29 -5.80 -1.19
CA GLU A 51 0.76 -5.88 0.20
C GLU A 51 1.11 -7.32 0.59
N ILE A 52 0.22 -8.26 0.31
CA ILE A 52 0.42 -9.68 0.66
C ILE A 52 1.51 -10.30 -0.20
N ALA A 53 1.50 -10.07 -1.51
CA ALA A 53 2.50 -10.64 -2.42
C ALA A 53 3.90 -10.11 -2.12
N LEU A 54 4.04 -8.80 -1.86
CA LEU A 54 5.31 -8.21 -1.47
C LEU A 54 5.81 -8.78 -0.14
N ARG A 55 4.96 -8.79 0.89
CA ARG A 55 5.31 -9.36 2.21
C ARG A 55 5.82 -10.78 2.06
N ASN A 56 5.05 -11.64 1.41
CA ASN A 56 5.38 -13.07 1.32
C ASN A 56 6.64 -13.29 0.47
N GLY A 57 6.82 -12.53 -0.61
CA GLY A 57 8.02 -12.57 -1.44
C GLY A 57 9.26 -12.13 -0.67
N VAL A 58 9.18 -11.01 0.05
CA VAL A 58 10.28 -10.51 0.90
C VAL A 58 10.58 -11.48 2.02
N HIS A 59 9.57 -11.96 2.74
CA HIS A 59 9.74 -12.94 3.81
C HIS A 59 10.47 -14.18 3.30
N SER A 60 10.02 -14.76 2.18
CA SER A 60 10.66 -15.93 1.57
C SER A 60 12.13 -15.67 1.20
N ARG A 61 12.44 -14.47 0.67
CA ARG A 61 13.83 -14.10 0.33
C ARG A 61 14.71 -13.90 1.55
N LEU A 62 14.19 -13.27 2.60
CA LEU A 62 14.94 -13.06 3.84
C LEU A 62 15.14 -14.37 4.61
N THR A 63 14.14 -15.25 4.65
CA THR A 63 14.27 -16.60 5.21
C THR A 63 15.34 -17.40 4.50
N PHE A 64 15.42 -17.30 3.17
CA PHE A 64 16.49 -17.94 2.40
C PHE A 64 17.87 -17.34 2.73
N LEU A 65 17.98 -16.00 2.78
CA LEU A 65 19.23 -15.29 3.03
C LEU A 65 19.81 -15.60 4.42
N TYR A 66 18.97 -15.53 5.45
CA TYR A 66 19.38 -15.69 6.84
C TYR A 66 19.21 -17.13 7.37
N LYS A 67 18.70 -18.04 6.53
CA LYS A 67 18.49 -19.47 6.84
C LYS A 67 17.61 -19.73 8.08
N ARG A 68 16.69 -18.81 8.37
CA ARG A 68 15.76 -18.90 9.50
C ARG A 68 14.46 -18.12 9.22
N PRO A 69 13.30 -18.56 9.73
CA PRO A 69 12.02 -17.89 9.48
C PRO A 69 11.88 -16.58 10.25
N ASP A 70 12.56 -16.46 11.38
CA ASP A 70 12.66 -15.27 12.24
C ASP A 70 13.93 -14.46 11.94
N TRP A 71 14.16 -14.18 10.65
CA TRP A 71 15.36 -13.54 10.11
C TRP A 71 15.76 -12.22 10.79
N TRP A 72 14.83 -11.53 11.44
CA TRP A 72 15.13 -10.29 12.16
C TRP A 72 16.00 -10.50 13.39
N ALA A 73 16.11 -11.73 13.91
CA ALA A 73 17.05 -12.05 14.98
C ALA A 73 18.51 -11.77 14.58
N GLU A 74 18.83 -11.79 13.28
CA GLU A 74 20.17 -11.45 12.77
C GLU A 74 20.40 -9.94 12.63
N TRP A 75 19.40 -9.10 12.95
CA TRP A 75 19.45 -7.65 12.77
C TRP A 75 19.73 -6.87 14.06
N ASP A 76 19.64 -7.52 15.23
CA ASP A 76 19.63 -6.84 16.54
C ASP A 76 20.89 -5.99 16.81
N GLU A 77 22.06 -6.43 16.33
CA GLU A 77 23.33 -5.72 16.55
C GLU A 77 23.63 -4.66 15.48
N ASN A 78 22.85 -4.61 14.39
CA ASN A 78 23.13 -3.74 13.26
C ASN A 78 22.28 -2.46 13.30
N ILE A 79 22.93 -1.33 13.55
CA ILE A 79 22.33 0.01 13.64
C ILE A 79 21.50 0.38 12.39
N ALA A 80 21.82 -0.18 11.22
CA ALA A 80 21.08 0.07 9.99
C ALA A 80 19.60 -0.37 10.09
N PHE A 81 19.29 -1.37 10.92
CA PHE A 81 17.94 -1.91 11.13
C PHE A 81 17.22 -1.33 12.34
N LYS A 82 17.74 -0.26 12.98
CA LYS A 82 17.17 0.29 14.22
C LYS A 82 15.66 0.59 14.12
N TRP A 83 15.20 1.16 13.01
CA TRP A 83 13.77 1.43 12.81
C TRP A 83 12.98 0.15 12.59
N GLN A 84 13.49 -0.79 11.79
CA GLN A 84 12.85 -2.08 11.51
C GLN A 84 12.69 -2.91 12.78
N ASN A 85 13.73 -3.00 13.61
CA ASN A 85 13.70 -3.74 14.88
C ASN A 85 12.68 -3.13 15.85
N ARG A 86 12.53 -1.80 15.86
CA ARG A 86 11.48 -1.12 16.64
C ARG A 86 10.07 -1.52 16.19
N GLU A 87 9.82 -1.55 14.87
CA GLU A 87 8.52 -1.94 14.34
C GLU A 87 8.20 -3.42 14.63
N ILE A 88 9.20 -4.30 14.55
CA ILE A 88 9.06 -5.71 14.92
C ILE A 88 8.77 -5.88 16.41
N ALA A 89 9.49 -5.16 17.27
CA ALA A 89 9.24 -5.17 18.71
C ALA A 89 7.81 -4.68 19.04
N SER A 90 7.33 -3.66 18.34
CA SER A 90 5.96 -3.16 18.46
C SER A 90 4.93 -4.22 18.04
N ALA A 91 5.15 -4.91 16.92
CA ALA A 91 4.30 -6.02 16.46
C ALA A 91 4.25 -7.16 17.50
N ILE A 92 5.40 -7.57 18.03
CA ILE A 92 5.49 -8.60 19.08
C ILE A 92 4.74 -8.14 20.35
N ALA A 93 4.88 -6.89 20.77
CA ALA A 93 4.17 -6.34 21.92
C ALA A 93 2.64 -6.36 21.73
N LYS A 94 2.14 -6.08 20.53
CA LYS A 94 0.70 -6.19 20.21
C LYS A 94 0.19 -7.62 20.28
N LEU A 95 0.95 -8.58 19.75
CA LEU A 95 0.62 -10.01 19.84
C LEU A 95 0.54 -10.46 21.31
N ASN A 96 1.48 -10.02 22.13
CA ASN A 96 1.47 -10.29 23.58
C ASN A 96 0.22 -9.76 24.27
N ARG A 97 -0.15 -8.51 23.98
CA ARG A 97 -1.34 -7.89 24.55
C ARG A 97 -2.62 -8.65 24.18
N ARG A 98 -2.64 -9.27 23.00
CA ARG A 98 -3.76 -10.13 22.53
C ARG A 98 -3.64 -11.59 22.94
N HIS A 99 -2.60 -11.97 23.69
CA HIS A 99 -2.32 -13.37 24.07
C HIS A 99 -2.20 -14.32 22.86
N GLU A 100 -1.69 -13.81 21.74
CA GLU A 100 -1.47 -14.60 20.52
C GLU A 100 -0.05 -15.19 20.47
N PRO A 101 0.13 -16.37 19.84
CA PRO A 101 1.45 -16.95 19.63
C PRO A 101 2.38 -16.03 18.83
N ARG A 102 3.66 -16.01 19.21
CA ARG A 102 4.74 -15.26 18.53
C ARG A 102 5.39 -16.06 17.41
N THR A 103 4.59 -16.75 16.60
CA THR A 103 5.15 -17.47 15.44
C THR A 103 5.65 -16.47 14.40
N PRO A 104 6.64 -16.84 13.56
CA PRO A 104 7.13 -15.91 12.55
C PRO A 104 6.04 -15.38 11.60
N ASP A 105 5.11 -16.25 11.20
CA ASP A 105 3.95 -15.88 10.38
C ASP A 105 3.06 -14.83 11.05
N LYS A 106 2.87 -14.94 12.37
CA LYS A 106 2.08 -13.96 13.14
C LYS A 106 2.78 -12.62 13.24
N VAL A 107 4.09 -12.62 13.45
CA VAL A 107 4.88 -11.38 13.51
C VAL A 107 4.85 -10.66 12.17
N ILE A 108 5.12 -11.34 11.07
CA ILE A 108 5.11 -10.69 9.74
C ILE A 108 3.71 -10.24 9.31
N ALA A 109 2.66 -10.95 9.75
CA ALA A 109 1.28 -10.55 9.47
C ALA A 109 0.86 -9.28 10.23
N GLU A 110 1.49 -8.99 11.37
CA GLU A 110 1.23 -7.79 12.18
C GLU A 110 1.99 -6.56 11.66
N LEU A 111 3.00 -6.74 10.81
CA LEU A 111 3.79 -5.66 10.22
C LEU A 111 3.00 -4.95 9.11
N THR A 112 3.02 -3.61 9.15
CA THR A 112 2.31 -2.78 8.18
C THR A 112 3.00 -2.78 6.81
N PHE A 113 2.28 -2.40 5.75
CA PHE A 113 2.88 -2.20 4.42
C PHE A 113 4.11 -1.25 4.42
N GLY A 114 4.11 -0.24 5.30
CA GLY A 114 5.22 0.69 5.47
C GLY A 114 6.52 0.01 5.90
N PHE A 115 6.44 -1.03 6.74
CA PHE A 115 7.59 -1.84 7.13
C PHE A 115 8.24 -2.48 5.89
N TRP A 116 7.44 -3.16 5.07
CA TRP A 116 7.92 -3.85 3.86
C TRP A 116 8.53 -2.88 2.85
N CYS A 117 7.93 -1.70 2.67
CA CYS A 117 8.48 -0.65 1.81
C CYS A 117 9.84 -0.13 2.30
N SER A 118 10.04 -0.03 3.61
CA SER A 118 11.27 0.51 4.20
C SER A 118 12.52 -0.30 3.85
N LEU A 119 12.35 -1.60 3.57
CA LEU A 119 13.45 -2.53 3.26
C LEU A 119 14.12 -2.20 1.91
N PHE A 120 13.48 -1.35 1.09
CA PHE A 120 13.98 -0.88 -0.19
C PHE A 120 14.58 0.54 -0.14
N ASN A 121 14.69 1.13 1.05
CA ASN A 121 15.30 2.45 1.22
C ASN A 121 16.80 2.42 0.92
N ALA A 122 17.35 3.57 0.53
CA ALA A 122 18.77 3.71 0.18
C ALA A 122 19.72 3.23 1.29
N GLN A 123 19.35 3.47 2.56
CA GLN A 123 20.12 3.03 3.74
C GLN A 123 20.36 1.51 3.77
N LEU A 124 19.44 0.70 3.25
CA LEU A 124 19.52 -0.75 3.26
C LEU A 124 19.96 -1.35 1.92
N GLN A 125 20.39 -0.49 0.97
CA GLN A 125 20.75 -0.94 -0.38
C GLN A 125 21.87 -1.98 -0.35
N ASP A 126 22.98 -1.67 0.32
CA ASP A 126 24.17 -2.53 0.32
C ASP A 126 23.96 -3.82 1.12
N LEU A 127 22.98 -3.82 2.04
CA LEU A 127 22.65 -4.96 2.90
C LEU A 127 21.61 -5.90 2.26
N LEU A 128 20.56 -5.36 1.64
CA LEU A 128 19.38 -6.14 1.26
C LEU A 128 19.10 -6.17 -0.25
N TRP A 129 19.50 -5.15 -1.02
CA TRP A 129 19.03 -5.00 -2.41
C TRP A 129 19.41 -6.18 -3.31
N LYS A 130 20.62 -6.73 -3.12
CA LYS A 130 21.13 -7.86 -3.92
C LYS A 130 20.17 -9.04 -3.92
N ASP A 131 19.54 -9.31 -2.77
CA ASP A 131 18.58 -10.38 -2.55
C ASP A 131 17.13 -9.95 -2.79
N LEU A 132 16.74 -8.76 -2.32
CA LEU A 132 15.36 -8.30 -2.44
C LEU A 132 14.93 -7.98 -3.87
N ARG A 133 15.86 -7.60 -4.75
CA ARG A 133 15.56 -7.43 -6.19
C ARG A 133 15.04 -8.72 -6.84
N LEU A 134 15.31 -9.88 -6.26
CA LEU A 134 14.87 -11.19 -6.76
C LEU A 134 13.38 -11.43 -6.50
N VAL A 135 12.75 -10.69 -5.57
CA VAL A 135 11.29 -10.66 -5.42
C VAL A 135 10.62 -10.18 -6.70
N PHE A 136 11.29 -9.27 -7.42
CA PHE A 136 10.83 -8.71 -8.69
C PHE A 136 11.47 -9.41 -9.88
N ALA A 137 11.45 -10.74 -9.89
CA ALA A 137 12.13 -11.56 -10.90
C ALA A 137 11.69 -11.22 -12.34
N ARG A 138 10.43 -10.80 -12.50
CA ARG A 138 9.79 -10.49 -13.78
C ARG A 138 9.89 -9.01 -14.17
N CYS A 139 10.47 -8.17 -13.31
CA CYS A 139 10.77 -6.77 -13.65
C CYS A 139 11.86 -6.70 -14.74
N PRO A 140 11.66 -5.92 -15.82
CA PRO A 140 12.68 -5.68 -16.84
C PRO A 140 14.00 -5.19 -16.23
N LYS A 141 15.14 -5.70 -16.70
CA LYS A 141 16.47 -5.38 -16.12
C LYS A 141 16.74 -3.88 -15.99
N PRO A 142 16.42 -3.01 -16.97
CA PRO A 142 16.63 -1.56 -16.83
C PRO A 142 15.79 -0.93 -15.72
N LEU A 143 14.58 -1.46 -15.48
CA LEU A 143 13.66 -0.96 -14.46
C LEU A 143 13.94 -1.53 -13.08
N ARG A 144 14.52 -2.74 -12.99
CA ARG A 144 14.87 -3.42 -11.74
C ARG A 144 16.11 -2.80 -11.08
N GLN A 145 15.95 -1.56 -10.66
CA GLN A 145 16.88 -0.77 -9.87
C GLN A 145 16.21 -0.42 -8.55
N ARG A 146 16.99 -0.33 -7.46
CA ARG A 146 16.43 -0.09 -6.12
C ARG A 146 15.60 1.18 -6.08
N HIS A 147 16.07 2.26 -6.72
CA HIS A 147 15.37 3.54 -6.72
C HIS A 147 14.02 3.46 -7.43
N ASN A 148 13.93 2.76 -8.57
CA ASN A 148 12.68 2.59 -9.30
C ASN A 148 11.66 1.75 -8.51
N VAL A 149 12.11 0.62 -7.95
CA VAL A 149 11.24 -0.25 -7.12
C VAL A 149 10.79 0.49 -5.87
N SER A 150 11.71 1.16 -5.17
CA SER A 150 11.39 1.94 -3.98
C SER A 150 10.43 3.08 -4.29
N ALA A 151 10.61 3.80 -5.40
CA ALA A 151 9.68 4.85 -5.83
C ALA A 151 8.28 4.28 -6.10
N ALA A 152 8.17 3.19 -6.85
CA ALA A 152 6.90 2.52 -7.14
C ALA A 152 6.18 2.06 -5.86
N LEU A 153 6.90 1.42 -4.93
CA LEU A 153 6.36 0.97 -3.65
C LEU A 153 5.91 2.13 -2.76
N ASN A 154 6.69 3.22 -2.71
CA ASN A 154 6.32 4.41 -1.93
C ASN A 154 5.06 5.09 -2.50
N GLN A 155 4.92 5.18 -3.83
CA GLN A 155 3.69 5.68 -4.44
C GLN A 155 2.45 4.84 -4.05
N ILE A 156 2.59 3.51 -4.00
CA ILE A 156 1.50 2.62 -3.55
C ILE A 156 1.21 2.83 -2.06
N ARG A 157 2.25 2.96 -1.23
CA ARG A 157 2.10 3.20 0.21
C ARG A 157 1.39 4.51 0.49
N ASP A 158 1.77 5.57 -0.22
CA ASP A 158 1.21 6.90 -0.02
C ASP A 158 -0.27 6.95 -0.49
N LEU A 159 -0.60 6.30 -1.62
CA LEU A 159 -2.00 6.11 -2.03
C LEU A 159 -2.81 5.31 -1.00
N ARG A 160 -2.26 4.18 -0.53
CA ARG A 160 -2.90 3.33 0.49
C ARG A 160 -3.19 4.15 1.75
N ASN A 161 -2.22 4.94 2.21
CA ASN A 161 -2.42 5.81 3.37
C ASN A 161 -3.52 6.85 3.13
N ARG A 162 -3.54 7.52 1.96
CA ARG A 162 -4.64 8.44 1.60
C ARG A 162 -6.01 7.79 1.69
N ILE A 163 -6.15 6.58 1.14
CA ILE A 163 -7.39 5.81 1.15
C ILE A 163 -7.85 5.55 2.59
N PHE A 164 -6.96 5.03 3.44
CA PHE A 164 -7.29 4.73 4.83
C PHE A 164 -7.39 5.96 5.75
N HIS A 165 -6.90 7.12 5.32
CA HIS A 165 -7.15 8.42 5.96
C HIS A 165 -8.40 9.14 5.41
N HIS A 166 -9.13 8.50 4.50
CA HIS A 166 -10.34 9.03 3.86
C HIS A 166 -10.09 10.40 3.21
N GLU A 167 -8.97 10.51 2.50
CA GLU A 167 -8.62 11.67 1.70
C GLU A 167 -9.22 11.58 0.28
N PRO A 168 -9.41 12.72 -0.41
CA PRO A 168 -9.93 12.73 -1.78
C PRO A 168 -8.98 12.03 -2.77
N LEU A 169 -9.53 11.29 -3.73
CA LEU A 169 -8.81 10.55 -4.78
C LEU A 169 -9.12 11.07 -6.19
N LEU A 170 -10.26 11.75 -6.33
CA LEU A 170 -10.84 12.23 -7.59
C LEU A 170 -9.90 13.14 -8.39
N TRP A 171 -9.10 13.94 -7.69
CA TRP A 171 -8.30 15.01 -8.29
C TRP A 171 -6.79 14.82 -8.07
N LEU A 172 -6.36 13.57 -7.89
CA LEU A 172 -4.93 13.25 -7.76
C LEU A 172 -4.14 13.66 -9.01
N GLN A 173 -2.87 13.98 -8.79
CA GLN A 173 -1.87 14.18 -9.84
C GLN A 173 -0.63 13.35 -9.47
N PRO A 174 -0.31 12.28 -10.22
CA PRO A 174 -1.06 11.76 -11.38
C PRO A 174 -2.47 11.23 -11.01
N PRO A 175 -3.40 11.10 -11.98
CA PRO A 175 -4.74 10.57 -11.74
C PRO A 175 -4.76 9.18 -11.08
N LEU A 176 -5.86 8.85 -10.40
CA LEU A 176 -6.01 7.56 -9.71
C LEU A 176 -5.76 6.32 -10.61
N PRO A 177 -6.19 6.28 -11.89
CA PRO A 177 -5.86 5.18 -12.80
C PRO A 177 -4.36 4.95 -13.01
N ASP A 178 -3.53 5.98 -12.91
CA ASP A 178 -2.08 5.85 -13.06
C ASP A 178 -1.46 5.23 -11.80
N HIS A 179 -1.92 5.65 -10.62
CA HIS A 179 -1.51 5.01 -9.38
C HIS A 179 -1.94 3.53 -9.32
N HIS A 180 -3.13 3.23 -9.82
CA HIS A 180 -3.62 1.87 -9.96
C HIS A 180 -2.76 1.04 -10.93
N SER A 181 -2.42 1.62 -12.08
CA SER A 181 -1.53 0.99 -13.06
C SER A 181 -0.14 0.70 -12.47
N ASN A 182 0.38 1.59 -11.62
CA ASN A 182 1.62 1.35 -10.87
C ASN A 182 1.49 0.14 -9.92
N GLY A 183 0.35 -0.02 -9.24
CA GLY A 183 0.03 -1.21 -8.44
C GLY A 183 0.05 -2.50 -9.27
N LEU A 184 -0.68 -2.53 -10.40
CA LEU A 184 -0.71 -3.67 -11.33
C LEU A 184 0.67 -3.99 -11.91
N MET A 185 1.46 -2.96 -12.20
CA MET A 185 2.84 -3.09 -12.69
C MET A 185 3.72 -3.79 -11.65
N VAL A 186 3.67 -3.35 -10.38
CA VAL A 186 4.43 -3.99 -9.30
C VAL A 186 3.98 -5.44 -9.07
N ILE A 187 2.68 -5.73 -9.11
CA ILE A 187 2.18 -7.12 -9.05
C ILE A 187 2.79 -7.95 -10.18
N SER A 188 2.77 -7.42 -11.42
CA SER A 188 3.32 -8.10 -12.59
C SER A 188 4.83 -8.31 -12.51
N TRP A 189 5.56 -7.42 -11.82
CA TRP A 189 6.99 -7.60 -11.56
C TRP A 189 7.29 -8.74 -10.59
N ILE A 190 6.38 -8.99 -9.63
CA ILE A 190 6.43 -10.14 -8.71
C ILE A 190 6.05 -11.39 -9.50
N ASP A 191 4.82 -11.45 -9.99
CA ASP A 191 4.31 -12.55 -10.81
C ASP A 191 3.14 -12.10 -11.72
N PRO A 192 3.26 -12.18 -13.06
CA PRO A 192 2.18 -11.89 -14.00
C PRO A 192 0.92 -12.74 -13.80
N CYS A 193 1.03 -13.96 -13.25
CA CYS A 193 -0.13 -14.79 -12.96
C CYS A 193 -1.03 -14.15 -11.88
N LEU A 194 -0.45 -13.44 -10.90
CA LEU A 194 -1.24 -12.69 -9.90
C LEU A 194 -2.00 -11.53 -10.56
N ALA A 195 -1.35 -10.81 -11.47
CA ALA A 195 -2.00 -9.72 -12.20
C ALA A 195 -3.15 -10.24 -13.07
N GLN A 196 -2.98 -11.40 -13.69
CA GLN A 196 -4.04 -12.04 -14.48
C GLN A 196 -5.21 -12.49 -13.62
N TRP A 197 -4.96 -13.11 -12.46
CA TRP A 197 -6.01 -13.49 -11.51
C TRP A 197 -6.77 -12.27 -10.96
N LEU A 198 -6.08 -11.17 -10.70
CA LEU A 198 -6.68 -9.95 -10.13
C LEU A 198 -7.68 -9.26 -11.09
N LYS A 199 -7.56 -9.46 -12.41
CA LYS A 199 -8.44 -8.81 -13.40
C LYS A 199 -9.92 -9.05 -13.14
N ASP A 200 -10.28 -10.23 -12.65
CA ASP A 200 -11.68 -10.59 -12.40
C ASP A 200 -12.27 -9.88 -11.17
N LEU A 201 -11.41 -9.34 -10.30
CA LEU A 201 -11.78 -8.61 -9.09
C LEU A 201 -11.62 -7.09 -9.24
N ASP A 202 -10.90 -6.64 -10.27
CA ASP A 202 -10.56 -5.25 -10.49
C ASP A 202 -11.72 -4.49 -11.14
N ARG A 203 -12.38 -3.68 -10.30
CA ARG A 203 -13.52 -2.84 -10.69
C ARG A 203 -13.13 -1.38 -10.91
N LEU A 204 -11.88 -0.98 -10.66
CA LEU A 204 -11.50 0.43 -10.67
C LEU A 204 -11.76 1.09 -12.02
N PRO A 205 -11.40 0.51 -13.19
CA PRO A 205 -11.65 1.17 -14.47
C PRO A 205 -13.12 1.53 -14.69
N MET A 206 -14.04 0.63 -14.30
CA MET A 206 -15.48 0.86 -14.41
C MET A 206 -15.96 1.95 -13.45
N VAL A 207 -15.54 1.90 -12.18
CA VAL A 207 -15.96 2.90 -11.16
C VAL A 207 -15.41 4.28 -11.50
N TRP A 208 -14.17 4.36 -12.00
CA TRP A 208 -13.56 5.61 -12.46
C TRP A 208 -14.33 6.24 -13.63
N ASN A 209 -14.65 5.45 -14.65
CA ASN A 209 -15.43 5.94 -15.80
C ASN A 209 -16.84 6.41 -15.40
N THR A 210 -17.47 5.72 -14.43
CA THR A 210 -18.78 6.10 -13.90
C THR A 210 -18.72 7.47 -13.22
N TRP A 211 -17.69 7.72 -12.42
CA TRP A 211 -17.49 9.03 -11.78
C TRP A 211 -17.18 10.13 -12.80
N GLN A 212 -16.34 9.88 -13.81
CA GLN A 212 -16.02 10.88 -14.83
C GLN A 212 -17.24 11.31 -15.66
N ALA A 213 -18.24 10.44 -15.78
CA ALA A 213 -19.49 10.73 -16.49
C ALA A 213 -20.52 11.52 -15.64
N SER A 214 -20.24 11.76 -14.35
CA SER A 214 -21.12 12.47 -13.39
C SER A 214 -20.73 13.93 -13.14
#